data_AF-A0A382KWB4-F1
#
_entry.id   AF-A0A382KWB4-F1
#
_cell.length_a   1.000
_cell.length_b   1.000
_cell.length_c   1.000
_cell.angle_alpha   90.00
_cell.angle_beta   90.00
_cell.angle_gamma   90.00
#
_symmetry.space_group_name_H-M   'P 1'
#
loop_
_entity.id
_entity.type
_entity.pdbx_description
1 polymer ?
#
loop_
_entity_poly.entity_id
_entity_poly.type
_entity_poly.pdbx_seq_one_letter_code
_entity_poly.pdbx_strand_id
1 'polypeptide(L)'
;GVDAVSEEDRDEDNYFVAEMGGEAVLRLLRDLDVVAKINELLAIVHGKSSVQKTEVALKRLRILKKFDPRIEKKTYNKPEWMILSVLPVIPPELRPLVPLDGGRFAASDLNDLYRRVIIRNNRLKQLMEIKAPDVILRNEKRMLQESVDALIDNSRMKSAVRSGTRRPLKSLSDSLKGKSGRFRQNLLGKRVDYSGRSVIVVGPELKLHECGLPKEMAMELFKPHVINELIKSGFTRTPRSAKMLVEGKSPEVYKVLENAVKDHPVLLNRAPTLHRLGVQAFQPILIEGRAIRLHPLVCAAFNADFDGDQMAVHVPLSAEAKMEAWLLMLSSHNILHPAHGKPIAIPSQDMVLGAYYLTRPRTGVKGEGTKFSSYHEAVLAFENDEVSPHALVDIRLKDNWIKETTVGRIM
;
A
#
# COMPACT_ATOMS: atom_id res chain seq x y z
N GLY A 1 29.24 -35.59 -48.00
CA GLY A 1 27.91 -35.57 -47.36
C GLY A 1 28.11 -36.07 -45.96
N VAL A 2 27.52 -35.42 -44.96
CA VAL A 2 27.29 -36.09 -43.68
C VAL A 2 25.94 -36.73 -43.87
N ASP A 3 25.92 -37.99 -44.28
CA ASP A 3 24.68 -38.71 -44.52
C ASP A 3 24.00 -38.97 -43.17
N ALA A 4 22.69 -38.76 -43.11
CA ALA A 4 21.90 -39.02 -41.92
C ALA A 4 21.82 -40.54 -41.72
N VAL A 5 22.36 -41.01 -40.61
CA VAL A 5 22.38 -42.42 -40.19
C VAL A 5 20.95 -42.88 -39.88
N SER A 6 20.62 -44.13 -40.21
CA SER A 6 19.31 -44.72 -39.94
C SER A 6 19.06 -44.84 -38.42
N GLU A 7 17.80 -44.93 -37.97
CA GLU A 7 17.52 -45.06 -36.53
C GLU A 7 18.09 -46.35 -35.90
N GLU A 8 18.37 -47.36 -36.71
CA GLU A 8 18.89 -48.67 -36.28
C GLU A 8 20.41 -48.67 -36.07
N ASP A 9 21.15 -47.79 -36.76
CA ASP A 9 22.62 -47.68 -36.68
C ASP A 9 23.09 -46.65 -35.63
N ARG A 10 22.15 -46.01 -34.90
CA ARG A 10 22.45 -44.99 -33.89
C ARG A 10 23.18 -45.51 -32.65
N ASP A 11 23.10 -46.81 -32.41
CA ASP A 11 23.66 -47.47 -31.23
C ASP A 11 25.10 -48.02 -31.47
N GLU A 12 25.67 -47.81 -32.65
CA GLU A 12 27.08 -48.14 -32.92
C GLU A 12 28.03 -46.99 -32.50
N ASP A 13 29.06 -47.30 -31.72
CA ASP A 13 30.12 -46.37 -31.24
C ASP A 13 30.92 -45.65 -32.36
N ASN A 14 30.63 -45.95 -33.63
CA ASN A 14 31.29 -45.40 -34.81
C ASN A 14 30.69 -44.06 -35.30
N TYR A 15 29.59 -43.59 -34.72
CA TYR A 15 28.90 -42.38 -35.17
C TYR A 15 28.89 -41.25 -34.13
N PHE A 16 29.17 -40.03 -34.58
CA PHE A 16 29.05 -38.83 -33.76
C PHE A 16 27.62 -38.28 -33.80
N VAL A 17 26.98 -38.17 -32.63
CA VAL A 17 25.63 -37.60 -32.51
C VAL A 17 25.71 -36.07 -32.39
N ALA A 18 25.16 -35.38 -33.37
CA ALA A 18 25.04 -33.92 -33.40
C ALA A 18 23.57 -33.50 -33.44
N GLU A 19 23.07 -32.95 -32.34
CA GLU A 19 21.70 -32.42 -32.25
C GLU A 19 21.69 -30.89 -32.25
N MET A 20 20.52 -30.30 -32.54
CA MET A 20 20.34 -28.85 -32.51
C MET A 20 19.03 -28.43 -31.82
N GLY A 21 19.00 -27.22 -31.27
CA GLY A 21 17.82 -26.63 -30.63
C GLY A 21 17.68 -26.98 -29.14
N GLY A 22 16.47 -26.82 -28.60
CA GLY A 22 16.20 -27.03 -27.17
C GLY A 22 16.42 -28.47 -26.69
N GLU A 23 16.25 -29.45 -27.58
CA GLU A 23 16.46 -30.87 -27.31
C GLU A 23 17.94 -31.20 -27.07
N ALA A 24 18.84 -30.63 -27.87
CA ALA A 24 20.28 -30.75 -27.67
C ALA A 24 20.72 -30.17 -26.30
N VAL A 25 20.16 -29.02 -25.91
CA VAL A 25 20.46 -28.40 -24.61
C VAL A 25 19.92 -29.25 -23.45
N LEU A 26 18.73 -29.82 -23.61
CA LEU A 26 18.14 -30.74 -22.63
C LEU A 26 19.02 -31.98 -22.43
N ARG A 27 19.49 -32.59 -23.52
CA ARG A 27 20.39 -33.75 -23.50
C ARG A 27 21.71 -33.43 -22.80
N LEU A 28 22.35 -32.32 -23.17
CA LEU A 28 23.58 -31.85 -22.52
C LEU A 28 23.42 -31.60 -21.01
N LEU A 29 22.26 -31.09 -20.57
CA LEU A 29 21.99 -30.88 -19.15
C LEU A 29 21.69 -32.18 -18.41
N ARG A 30 21.08 -33.16 -19.08
CA ARG A 30 20.78 -34.49 -18.52
C ARG A 30 22.03 -35.35 -18.37
N ASP A 31 22.95 -35.25 -19.32
CA ASP A 31 24.21 -36.02 -19.32
C ASP A 31 25.28 -35.38 -18.42
N LEU A 32 25.02 -34.19 -17.87
CA LEU A 32 25.95 -33.48 -17.00
C LEU A 32 26.06 -34.15 -15.62
N ASP A 33 27.19 -34.81 -15.37
CA ASP A 33 27.56 -35.24 -14.02
C ASP A 33 27.99 -34.03 -13.16
N VAL A 34 27.06 -33.55 -12.36
CA VAL A 34 27.25 -32.41 -11.44
C VAL A 34 28.36 -32.70 -10.42
N VAL A 35 28.45 -33.93 -9.90
CA VAL A 35 29.41 -34.29 -8.85
C VAL A 35 30.82 -34.34 -9.42
N ALA A 36 31.02 -35.01 -10.56
CA ALA A 36 32.30 -35.06 -11.24
C ALA A 36 32.78 -33.63 -11.61
N LYS A 37 31.88 -32.80 -12.16
CA LYS A 37 32.22 -31.42 -12.55
C LYS A 37 32.58 -30.54 -11.34
N ILE A 38 31.92 -30.72 -10.20
CA ILE A 38 32.28 -30.01 -8.96
C ILE A 38 33.69 -30.39 -8.51
N ASN A 39 34.05 -31.68 -8.54
CA ASN A 39 35.37 -32.15 -8.14
C ASN A 39 36.46 -31.61 -9.07
N GLU A 40 36.22 -31.59 -10.38
CA GLU A 40 37.11 -30.99 -11.37
C GLU A 40 37.33 -29.49 -11.09
N LEU A 41 36.25 -28.73 -10.85
CA LEU A 41 36.34 -27.30 -10.55
C LEU A 41 37.07 -27.04 -9.22
N LEU A 42 36.87 -27.88 -8.21
CA LEU A 42 37.62 -27.79 -6.95
C LEU A 42 39.12 -28.03 -7.16
N ALA A 43 39.50 -28.99 -8.01
CA ALA A 43 40.90 -29.23 -8.34
C ALA A 43 41.55 -28.02 -9.03
N ILE A 44 40.83 -27.35 -9.94
CA ILE A 44 41.30 -26.14 -10.62
C ILE A 44 41.51 -24.98 -9.63
N VAL A 45 40.62 -24.84 -8.65
CA VAL A 45 40.68 -23.78 -7.63
C VAL A 45 41.80 -23.99 -6.63
N HIS A 46 42.08 -25.24 -6.23
CA HIS A 46 43.17 -25.56 -5.30
C HIS A 46 44.54 -25.72 -6.00
N GLY A 47 44.56 -25.92 -7.31
CA GLY A 47 45.77 -25.99 -8.12
C GLY A 47 46.42 -24.62 -8.36
N LYS A 48 47.66 -24.63 -8.89
CA LYS A 48 48.35 -23.41 -9.35
C LYS A 48 47.80 -22.96 -10.71
N SER A 49 46.60 -22.40 -10.71
CA SER A 49 45.92 -21.86 -11.89
C SER A 49 46.05 -20.34 -11.98
N SER A 50 45.83 -19.76 -13.17
CA SER A 50 45.76 -18.30 -13.31
C SER A 50 44.56 -17.73 -12.53
N VAL A 51 44.69 -16.47 -12.08
CA VAL A 51 43.65 -15.78 -11.30
C VAL A 51 42.30 -15.79 -12.03
N GLN A 52 42.30 -15.54 -13.34
CA GLN A 52 41.09 -15.54 -14.18
C GLN A 52 40.41 -16.92 -14.25
N LYS A 53 41.19 -18.01 -14.41
CA LYS A 53 40.64 -19.38 -14.44
C LYS A 53 40.01 -19.74 -13.10
N THR A 54 40.66 -19.35 -12.01
CA THR A 54 40.16 -19.55 -10.64
C THR A 54 38.86 -18.79 -10.40
N GLU A 55 38.74 -17.52 -10.85
CA GLU A 55 37.53 -16.73 -10.68
C GLU A 55 36.33 -17.32 -11.47
N VAL A 56 36.55 -17.75 -12.71
CA VAL A 56 35.51 -18.40 -13.53
C VAL A 56 35.07 -19.73 -12.90
N ALA A 57 36.02 -20.53 -12.41
CA ALA A 57 35.73 -21.78 -11.73
C ALA A 57 34.91 -21.54 -10.45
N LEU A 58 35.27 -20.54 -9.64
CA LEU A 58 34.51 -20.15 -8.44
C LEU A 58 33.07 -19.72 -8.77
N LYS A 59 32.87 -18.92 -9.81
CA LYS A 59 31.52 -18.51 -10.25
C LYS A 59 30.65 -19.70 -10.66
N ARG A 60 31.21 -20.64 -11.43
CA ARG A 60 30.50 -21.88 -11.85
C ARG A 60 30.22 -22.81 -10.68
N LEU A 61 31.20 -23.00 -9.81
CA LEU A 61 31.09 -23.83 -8.61
C LEU A 61 30.01 -23.30 -7.65
N ARG A 62 29.85 -21.98 -7.53
CA ARG A 62 28.76 -21.37 -6.76
C ARG A 62 27.37 -21.78 -7.27
N ILE A 63 27.21 -21.93 -8.59
CA ILE A 63 25.95 -22.37 -9.21
C ILE A 63 25.79 -23.89 -9.06
N LEU A 64 26.78 -24.68 -9.44
CA LEU A 64 26.69 -26.14 -9.41
C LEU A 64 26.50 -26.71 -8.00
N LYS A 65 27.04 -26.06 -6.96
CA LYS A 65 26.78 -26.43 -5.56
C LYS A 65 25.28 -26.41 -5.20
N LYS A 66 24.45 -25.61 -5.88
CA LYS A 66 22.99 -25.58 -5.68
C LYS A 66 22.26 -26.75 -6.31
N PHE A 67 22.93 -27.51 -7.17
CA PHE A 67 22.44 -28.74 -7.78
C PHE A 67 23.13 -29.99 -7.18
N ASP A 68 23.98 -29.83 -6.15
CA ASP A 68 24.70 -30.95 -5.56
C ASP A 68 23.75 -31.76 -4.63
N PRO A 69 23.48 -33.05 -4.94
CA PRO A 69 22.62 -33.91 -4.13
C PRO A 69 23.17 -34.14 -2.71
N ARG A 70 24.48 -33.98 -2.51
CA ARG A 70 25.13 -34.15 -1.19
C ARG A 70 24.81 -33.01 -0.24
N ILE A 71 24.58 -31.80 -0.78
CA ILE A 71 24.39 -30.56 -0.02
C ILE A 71 22.89 -30.30 0.18
N GLU A 72 22.09 -30.34 -0.89
CA GLU A 72 20.67 -29.97 -0.86
C GLU A 72 19.79 -31.23 -0.62
N LYS A 73 19.74 -31.71 0.63
CA LYS A 73 19.11 -33.01 1.00
C LYS A 73 17.57 -33.03 0.99
N LYS A 74 16.90 -31.87 1.01
CA LYS A 74 15.42 -31.79 1.11
C LYS A 74 14.70 -31.66 -0.23
N THR A 75 15.33 -31.00 -1.20
CA THR A 75 14.74 -30.75 -2.52
C THR A 75 15.85 -30.82 -3.55
N TYR A 76 15.97 -31.98 -4.20
CA TYR A 76 16.95 -32.19 -5.25
C TYR A 76 16.43 -31.63 -6.58
N ASN A 77 16.92 -30.46 -6.97
CA ASN A 77 16.62 -29.88 -8.29
C ASN A 77 17.58 -30.46 -9.32
N LYS A 78 17.04 -30.88 -10.47
CA LYS A 78 17.86 -31.36 -11.58
C LYS A 78 18.11 -30.25 -12.62
N PRO A 79 19.32 -30.14 -13.20
CA PRO A 79 19.62 -29.10 -14.19
C PRO A 79 18.69 -29.10 -15.41
N GLU A 80 18.26 -30.28 -15.88
CA GLU A 80 17.39 -30.43 -17.03
C GLU A 80 15.99 -29.80 -16.84
N TRP A 81 15.55 -29.58 -15.60
CA TRP A 81 14.25 -28.94 -15.31
C TRP A 81 14.18 -27.47 -15.70
N MET A 82 15.30 -26.85 -16.07
CA MET A 82 15.31 -25.51 -16.67
C MET A 82 14.69 -25.48 -18.07
N ILE A 83 14.60 -26.63 -18.75
CA ILE A 83 13.96 -26.78 -20.05
C ILE A 83 12.52 -27.28 -19.84
N LEU A 84 11.54 -26.46 -20.24
CA LEU A 84 10.13 -26.76 -20.03
C LEU A 84 9.62 -27.78 -21.06
N SER A 85 9.36 -29.02 -20.63
CA SER A 85 8.67 -30.02 -21.45
C SER A 85 7.15 -29.91 -21.37
N VAL A 86 6.62 -29.42 -20.25
CA VAL A 86 5.19 -29.25 -19.99
C VAL A 86 4.95 -27.85 -19.44
N LEU A 87 4.04 -27.11 -20.07
CA LEU A 87 3.68 -25.75 -19.68
C LEU A 87 2.34 -25.74 -18.94
N PRO A 88 2.29 -25.39 -17.64
CA PRO A 88 1.04 -25.28 -16.91
C PRO A 88 0.21 -24.09 -17.41
N VAL A 89 -1.11 -24.22 -17.34
CA VAL A 89 -2.06 -23.16 -17.72
C VAL A 89 -2.74 -22.61 -16.46
N ILE A 90 -2.74 -21.28 -16.33
CA ILE A 90 -3.37 -20.60 -15.20
C ILE A 90 -4.91 -20.82 -15.21
N PRO A 91 -5.54 -20.97 -14.03
CA PRO A 91 -7.00 -21.11 -13.91
C PRO A 91 -7.78 -20.00 -14.66
N PRO A 92 -8.91 -20.33 -15.30
CA PRO A 92 -9.71 -19.37 -16.08
C PRO A 92 -10.12 -18.11 -15.30
N GLU A 93 -10.40 -18.23 -14.00
CA GLU A 93 -10.80 -17.10 -13.14
C GLU A 93 -9.72 -16.01 -13.03
N LEU A 94 -8.44 -16.38 -13.15
CA LEU A 94 -7.32 -15.43 -13.13
C LEU A 94 -7.05 -14.82 -14.51
N ARG A 95 -7.77 -15.27 -15.55
CA ARG A 95 -7.70 -14.78 -16.94
C ARG A 95 -9.13 -14.65 -17.52
N PRO A 96 -10.01 -13.85 -16.89
CA PRO A 96 -11.42 -13.86 -17.19
C PRO A 96 -11.72 -13.34 -18.61
N LEU A 97 -12.85 -13.78 -19.15
CA LEU A 97 -13.49 -13.23 -20.33
C LEU A 97 -14.81 -12.61 -19.87
N VAL A 98 -14.84 -11.30 -19.72
CA VAL A 98 -15.98 -10.58 -19.15
C VAL A 98 -16.84 -10.03 -20.29
N PRO A 99 -18.13 -10.40 -20.39
CA PRO A 99 -19.03 -9.77 -21.34
C PRO A 99 -19.23 -8.30 -20.96
N LEU A 100 -19.19 -7.44 -21.95
CA LEU A 100 -19.50 -6.01 -21.85
C LEU A 100 -20.83 -5.74 -22.58
N ASP A 101 -21.46 -4.62 -22.24
CA ASP A 101 -22.66 -4.15 -22.92
C ASP A 101 -22.43 -4.00 -24.44
N GLY A 102 -23.43 -4.39 -25.23
CA GLY A 102 -23.35 -4.37 -26.69
C GLY A 102 -22.65 -5.60 -27.31
N GLY A 103 -22.63 -6.75 -26.60
CA GLY A 103 -22.15 -8.03 -27.14
C GLY A 103 -20.63 -8.12 -27.31
N ARG A 104 -19.87 -7.18 -26.73
CA ARG A 104 -18.41 -7.18 -26.74
C ARG A 104 -17.88 -8.00 -25.57
N PHE A 105 -16.64 -8.48 -25.69
CA PHE A 105 -15.96 -9.20 -24.61
C PHE A 105 -14.64 -8.53 -24.27
N ALA A 106 -14.38 -8.35 -22.98
CA ALA A 106 -13.06 -7.98 -22.46
C ALA A 106 -12.30 -9.27 -22.10
N ALA A 107 -11.20 -9.53 -22.79
CA ALA A 107 -10.33 -10.66 -22.54
C ALA A 107 -9.03 -10.20 -21.86
N SER A 108 -8.50 -11.04 -20.96
CA SER A 108 -7.13 -10.88 -20.47
C SER A 108 -6.10 -11.10 -21.59
N ASP A 109 -5.06 -10.26 -21.65
CA ASP A 109 -3.91 -10.39 -22.58
C ASP A 109 -3.28 -11.79 -22.54
N LEU A 110 -3.31 -12.46 -21.38
CA LEU A 110 -2.80 -13.82 -21.21
C LEU A 110 -3.54 -14.84 -22.09
N ASN A 111 -4.83 -14.67 -22.33
CA ASN A 111 -5.61 -15.58 -23.17
C ASN A 111 -5.09 -15.57 -24.62
N ASP A 112 -4.69 -14.41 -25.13
CA ASP A 112 -4.12 -14.28 -26.47
C ASP A 112 -2.73 -14.94 -26.56
N LEU A 113 -1.91 -14.80 -25.52
CA LEU A 113 -0.60 -15.45 -25.45
C LEU A 113 -0.73 -16.97 -25.36
N TYR A 114 -1.63 -17.49 -24.51
CA TYR A 114 -1.92 -18.93 -24.45
C TYR A 114 -2.46 -19.46 -25.77
N ARG A 115 -3.39 -18.75 -26.41
CA ARG A 115 -3.94 -19.14 -27.72
C ARG A 115 -2.84 -19.30 -28.76
N ARG A 116 -1.87 -18.39 -28.81
CA ARG A 116 -0.72 -18.48 -29.73
C ARG A 116 0.12 -19.72 -29.46
N VAL A 117 0.47 -20.00 -28.20
CA VAL A 117 1.24 -21.20 -27.83
C VAL A 117 0.50 -22.48 -28.25
N ILE A 118 -0.80 -22.58 -27.96
CA ILE A 118 -1.62 -23.76 -28.29
C ILE A 118 -1.69 -23.97 -29.81
N ILE A 119 -1.95 -22.91 -30.58
CA ILE A 119 -2.03 -23.00 -32.05
C ILE A 119 -0.68 -23.46 -32.64
N ARG A 120 0.43 -22.90 -32.15
CA ARG A 120 1.78 -23.27 -32.61
C ARG A 120 2.14 -24.71 -32.24
N ASN A 121 1.79 -25.14 -31.03
CA ASN A 121 2.03 -26.51 -30.59
C ASN A 121 1.25 -27.54 -31.41
N ASN A 122 -0.04 -27.28 -31.65
CA ASN A 122 -0.88 -28.16 -32.48
C ASN A 122 -0.41 -28.19 -33.93
N ARG A 123 0.00 -27.05 -34.49
CA ARG A 123 0.57 -26.97 -35.84
C ARG A 123 1.87 -27.77 -35.96
N LEU A 124 2.78 -27.64 -34.98
CA LEU A 124 4.02 -28.42 -34.95
C LEU A 124 3.72 -29.92 -34.92
N LYS A 125 2.75 -30.35 -34.08
CA LYS A 125 2.33 -31.75 -34.01
C LYS A 125 1.84 -32.27 -35.37
N GLN A 126 0.95 -31.53 -36.05
CA GLN A 126 0.45 -31.90 -37.38
C GLN A 126 1.58 -31.98 -38.43
N LEU A 127 2.53 -31.04 -38.40
CA LEU A 127 3.67 -31.06 -39.32
C LEU A 127 4.58 -32.28 -39.09
N MET A 128 4.73 -32.71 -37.83
CA MET A 128 5.48 -33.93 -37.50
C MET A 128 4.76 -35.19 -37.97
N GLU A 129 3.42 -35.26 -37.83
CA GLU A 129 2.60 -36.40 -38.28
C GLU A 129 2.69 -36.59 -39.81
N ILE A 130 2.73 -35.50 -40.57
CA ILE A 130 2.83 -35.51 -42.04
C ILE A 130 4.30 -35.69 -42.51
N LYS A 131 5.27 -35.81 -41.58
CA LYS A 131 6.71 -35.86 -41.88
C LYS A 131 7.15 -34.70 -42.79
N ALA A 132 6.72 -33.49 -42.46
CA ALA A 132 7.06 -32.29 -43.21
C ALA A 132 8.60 -32.07 -43.23
N PRO A 133 9.15 -31.43 -44.28
CA PRO A 133 10.58 -31.15 -44.37
C PRO A 133 11.18 -30.44 -43.14
N ASP A 134 12.42 -30.78 -42.80
CA ASP A 134 13.13 -30.27 -41.62
C ASP A 134 13.18 -28.75 -41.54
N VAL A 135 13.27 -28.05 -42.67
CA VAL A 135 13.30 -26.59 -42.71
C VAL A 135 12.01 -26.01 -42.12
N ILE A 136 10.87 -26.62 -42.42
CA ILE A 136 9.55 -26.19 -41.94
C ILE A 136 9.42 -26.51 -40.45
N LEU A 137 9.84 -27.72 -40.03
CA LEU A 137 9.83 -28.13 -38.63
C LEU A 137 10.71 -27.23 -37.76
N ARG A 138 11.91 -26.86 -38.23
CA ARG A 138 12.82 -25.93 -37.53
C ARG A 138 12.20 -24.56 -37.36
N ASN A 139 11.55 -24.04 -38.39
CA ASN A 139 10.86 -22.76 -38.29
C ASN A 139 9.70 -22.81 -37.29
N GLU A 140 8.88 -23.88 -37.30
CA GLU A 140 7.76 -23.98 -36.35
C GLU A 140 8.25 -24.21 -34.90
N LYS A 141 9.33 -24.97 -34.68
CA LYS A 141 10.00 -25.07 -33.37
C LYS A 141 10.48 -23.70 -32.86
N ARG A 142 11.07 -22.86 -33.73
CA ARG A 142 11.45 -21.47 -33.38
C ARG A 142 10.23 -20.61 -33.02
N MET A 143 9.16 -20.68 -33.81
CA MET A 143 7.94 -19.91 -33.57
C MET A 143 7.23 -20.33 -32.27
N LEU A 144 7.27 -21.61 -31.92
CA LEU A 144 6.77 -22.12 -30.64
C LEU A 144 7.59 -21.56 -29.47
N GLN A 145 8.93 -21.60 -29.56
CA GLN A 145 9.82 -21.01 -28.56
C GLN A 145 9.51 -19.53 -28.33
N GLU A 146 9.42 -18.74 -29.41
CA GLU A 146 9.09 -17.31 -29.32
C GLU A 146 7.71 -17.05 -28.67
N SER A 147 6.74 -17.95 -28.90
CA SER A 147 5.41 -17.85 -28.30
C SER A 147 5.42 -18.14 -26.80
N VAL A 148 6.23 -19.11 -26.36
CA VAL A 148 6.43 -19.43 -24.94
C VAL A 148 7.21 -18.30 -24.24
N ASP A 149 8.25 -17.76 -24.89
CA ASP A 149 9.02 -16.62 -24.38
C ASP A 149 8.11 -15.39 -24.18
N ALA A 150 7.23 -15.10 -25.14
CA ALA A 150 6.26 -14.01 -25.04
C ALA A 150 5.26 -14.21 -23.89
N LEU A 151 4.82 -15.44 -23.64
CA LEU A 151 3.92 -15.76 -22.52
C LEU A 151 4.59 -15.49 -21.17
N ILE A 152 5.86 -15.91 -21.01
CA ILE A 152 6.61 -15.78 -19.76
C ILE A 152 7.06 -14.33 -19.53
N ASP A 153 7.77 -13.73 -20.49
CA ASP A 153 8.30 -12.36 -20.39
C ASP A 153 8.40 -11.67 -21.76
N ASN A 154 7.27 -11.17 -22.25
CA ASN A 154 7.16 -10.41 -23.49
C ASN A 154 8.06 -9.15 -23.52
N SER A 155 8.36 -8.58 -22.36
CA SER A 155 9.14 -7.34 -22.27
C SER A 155 10.63 -7.53 -22.59
N ARG A 156 11.16 -8.76 -22.47
CA ARG A 156 12.56 -9.08 -22.80
C ARG A 156 12.78 -9.38 -24.28
N MET A 157 11.71 -9.57 -25.05
CA MET A 157 11.82 -9.85 -26.47
C MET A 157 12.25 -8.60 -27.23
N LYS A 158 13.10 -8.78 -28.26
CA LYS A 158 13.53 -7.68 -29.15
C LYS A 158 12.35 -6.98 -29.84
N SER A 159 11.32 -7.76 -30.18
CA SER A 159 10.06 -7.25 -30.72
C SER A 159 8.91 -7.84 -29.89
N ALA A 160 8.37 -7.01 -28.99
CA ALA A 160 7.26 -7.44 -28.15
C ALA A 160 6.02 -7.76 -28.98
N VAL A 161 5.34 -8.83 -28.61
CA VAL A 161 4.07 -9.22 -29.20
C VAL A 161 3.00 -8.18 -28.83
N ARG A 162 2.34 -7.64 -29.85
CA ARG A 162 1.33 -6.58 -29.72
C ARG A 162 -0.08 -7.10 -29.99
N SER A 163 -1.05 -6.48 -29.34
CA SER A 163 -2.48 -6.62 -29.61
C SER A 163 -2.85 -5.90 -30.92
N GLY A 164 -4.08 -6.10 -31.40
CA GLY A 164 -4.63 -5.38 -32.57
C GLY A 164 -4.61 -3.86 -32.41
N THR A 165 -4.64 -3.37 -31.16
CA THR A 165 -4.50 -1.95 -30.79
C THR A 165 -3.04 -1.45 -30.76
N ARG A 166 -2.09 -2.22 -31.30
CA ARG A 166 -0.63 -1.96 -31.31
C ARG A 166 0.03 -1.81 -29.92
N ARG A 167 -0.71 -1.99 -28.83
CA ARG A 167 -0.19 -2.05 -27.46
C ARG A 167 0.51 -3.41 -27.22
N PRO A 168 1.66 -3.47 -26.53
CA PRO A 168 2.28 -4.74 -26.14
C PRO A 168 1.38 -5.50 -25.15
N LEU A 169 1.24 -6.82 -25.37
CA LEU A 169 0.49 -7.70 -24.48
C LEU A 169 1.23 -7.84 -23.14
N LYS A 170 0.49 -7.84 -22.03
CA LYS A 170 1.04 -8.12 -20.69
C LYS A 170 1.33 -9.60 -20.52
N SER A 171 2.58 -9.94 -20.21
CA SER A 171 3.02 -11.31 -19.90
C SER A 171 2.75 -11.69 -18.43
N LEU A 172 3.07 -12.94 -18.09
CA LEU A 172 3.05 -13.42 -16.70
C LEU A 172 3.98 -12.59 -15.80
N SER A 173 5.20 -12.34 -16.27
CA SER A 173 6.17 -11.55 -15.53
C SER A 173 5.72 -10.10 -15.34
N ASP A 174 5.13 -9.49 -16.36
CA ASP A 174 4.60 -8.11 -16.31
C ASP A 174 3.43 -7.97 -15.34
N SER A 175 2.66 -9.04 -15.14
CA SER A 175 1.56 -9.06 -14.18
C SER A 175 2.06 -9.00 -12.73
N LEU A 176 3.29 -9.47 -12.48
CA LEU A 176 3.91 -9.48 -11.16
C LEU A 176 4.76 -8.24 -10.89
N LYS A 177 5.55 -7.78 -11.87
CA LYS A 177 6.53 -6.69 -11.70
C LYS A 177 5.96 -5.30 -12.02
N GLY A 178 6.66 -4.26 -11.56
CA GLY A 178 6.33 -2.86 -11.86
C GLY A 178 5.35 -2.20 -10.89
N LYS A 179 5.04 -0.91 -11.13
CA LYS A 179 4.15 -0.11 -10.26
C LYS A 179 2.71 -0.62 -10.27
N SER A 180 2.24 -1.08 -11.43
CA SER A 180 0.93 -1.69 -11.62
C SER A 180 0.92 -3.22 -11.50
N GLY A 181 2.06 -3.80 -11.10
CA GLY A 181 2.17 -5.23 -10.84
C GLY A 181 1.54 -5.61 -9.50
N ARG A 182 1.23 -6.90 -9.34
CA ARG A 182 0.52 -7.43 -8.16
C ARG A 182 1.18 -7.07 -6.83
N PHE A 183 2.51 -7.12 -6.73
CA PHE A 183 3.21 -6.85 -5.46
C PHE A 183 2.96 -5.43 -4.95
N ARG A 184 3.12 -4.41 -5.80
CA ARG A 184 3.00 -3.01 -5.36
C ARG A 184 1.56 -2.54 -5.30
N GLN A 185 0.76 -2.87 -6.32
CA GLN A 185 -0.58 -2.31 -6.44
C GLN A 185 -1.63 -3.05 -5.61
N ASN A 186 -1.52 -4.37 -5.46
CA ASN A 186 -2.58 -5.21 -4.88
C ASN A 186 -2.22 -5.84 -3.53
N LEU A 187 -0.94 -6.16 -3.31
CA LEU A 187 -0.50 -6.73 -2.03
C LEU A 187 -0.24 -5.63 -1.00
N LEU A 188 0.53 -4.60 -1.37
CA LEU A 188 0.82 -3.46 -0.49
C LEU A 188 -0.27 -2.38 -0.54
N GLY A 189 -0.83 -2.14 -1.72
CA GLY A 189 -2.02 -1.31 -1.88
C GLY A 189 -3.28 -2.16 -1.81
N LYS A 190 -4.17 -1.88 -0.86
CA LYS A 190 -5.51 -2.49 -0.86
C LYS A 190 -6.55 -1.41 -0.67
N ARG A 191 -7.63 -1.51 -1.45
CA ARG A 191 -8.86 -0.81 -1.12
C ARG A 191 -9.48 -1.52 0.07
N VAL A 192 -9.94 -0.75 1.05
CA VAL A 192 -10.47 -1.26 2.30
C VAL A 192 -11.90 -0.77 2.47
N ASP A 193 -12.76 -1.64 2.96
CA ASP A 193 -14.11 -1.27 3.39
C ASP A 193 -14.05 -0.46 4.70
N TYR A 194 -15.21 0.01 5.17
CA TYR A 194 -15.31 0.84 6.38
C TYR A 194 -14.42 2.09 6.31
N SER A 195 -14.33 2.67 5.11
CA SER A 195 -13.60 3.89 4.84
C SER A 195 -14.47 4.93 4.15
N GLY A 196 -14.19 6.20 4.42
CA GLY A 196 -14.88 7.35 3.85
C GLY A 196 -13.90 8.45 3.47
N ARG A 197 -14.33 9.43 2.68
CA ARG A 197 -13.54 10.62 2.37
C ARG A 197 -14.46 11.84 2.30
N SER A 198 -14.03 12.95 2.90
CA SER A 198 -14.70 14.24 2.72
C SER A 198 -13.70 15.39 2.85
N VAL A 199 -14.16 16.59 2.48
CA VAL A 199 -13.45 17.85 2.67
C VAL A 199 -13.35 18.16 4.15
N ILE A 200 -12.22 18.72 4.57
CA ILE A 200 -12.00 19.16 5.94
C ILE A 200 -12.35 20.64 6.12
N VAL A 201 -12.87 20.97 7.29
CA VAL A 201 -13.16 22.34 7.74
C VAL A 201 -12.64 22.52 9.15
N VAL A 202 -12.46 23.77 9.55
CA VAL A 202 -11.96 24.11 10.88
C VAL A 202 -13.00 23.79 11.96
N GLY A 203 -12.59 23.17 13.06
CA GLY A 203 -13.40 22.96 14.26
C GLY A 203 -12.68 23.48 15.50
N PRO A 204 -12.67 24.82 15.72
CA PRO A 204 -11.92 25.43 16.83
C PRO A 204 -12.45 25.05 18.22
N GLU A 205 -13.71 24.64 18.33
CA GLU A 205 -14.37 24.22 19.57
C GLU A 205 -13.99 22.80 20.02
N LEU A 206 -13.37 22.01 19.15
CA LEU A 206 -13.01 20.62 19.42
C LEU A 206 -11.82 20.55 20.39
N LYS A 207 -11.72 19.46 21.15
CA LYS A 207 -10.48 19.13 21.86
C LYS A 207 -9.47 18.51 20.91
N LEU A 208 -8.18 18.52 21.29
CA LEU A 208 -7.10 18.02 20.45
C LEU A 208 -7.32 16.57 19.96
N HIS A 209 -7.94 15.72 20.80
CA HIS A 209 -8.24 14.32 20.53
C HIS A 209 -9.59 14.06 19.86
N GLU A 210 -10.37 15.09 19.57
CA GLU A 210 -11.71 14.99 18.98
C GLU A 210 -11.68 15.40 17.50
N CYS A 211 -12.57 14.80 16.71
CA CYS A 211 -12.84 15.24 15.34
C CYS A 211 -14.34 15.29 15.08
N GLY A 212 -14.82 16.25 14.30
CA GLY A 212 -16.22 16.28 13.88
C GLY A 212 -16.45 15.36 12.70
N LEU A 213 -17.30 14.34 12.87
CA LEU A 213 -17.69 13.40 11.83
C LEU A 213 -19.14 13.64 11.39
N PRO A 214 -19.41 13.86 10.08
CA PRO A 214 -20.76 14.00 9.56
C PRO A 214 -21.66 12.81 9.89
N LYS A 215 -22.89 13.08 10.35
CA LYS A 215 -23.87 12.03 10.68
C LYS A 215 -24.14 11.06 9.52
N GLU A 216 -24.26 11.58 8.29
CA GLU A 216 -24.49 10.72 7.11
C GLU A 216 -23.31 9.76 6.85
N MET A 217 -22.08 10.25 7.03
CA MET A 217 -20.89 9.43 6.88
C MET A 217 -20.78 8.40 8.01
N ALA A 218 -21.00 8.83 9.26
CA ALA A 218 -20.97 7.95 10.42
C ALA A 218 -22.02 6.82 10.30
N MET A 219 -23.22 7.12 9.81
CA MET A 219 -24.27 6.13 9.62
C MET A 219 -23.86 5.03 8.64
N GLU A 220 -23.14 5.36 7.56
CA GLU A 220 -22.65 4.37 6.61
C GLU A 220 -21.47 3.57 7.16
N LEU A 221 -20.49 4.26 7.77
CA LEU A 221 -19.29 3.63 8.32
C LEU A 221 -19.60 2.67 9.48
N PHE A 222 -20.55 3.02 10.33
CA PHE A 222 -20.93 2.24 11.52
C PHE A 222 -22.17 1.38 11.30
N LYS A 223 -22.66 1.23 10.06
CA LYS A 223 -23.93 0.54 9.75
C LYS A 223 -24.10 -0.82 10.45
N PRO A 224 -23.11 -1.75 10.46
CA PRO A 224 -23.28 -3.02 11.17
C PRO A 224 -23.36 -2.87 12.69
N HIS A 225 -22.63 -1.91 13.27
CA HIS A 225 -22.66 -1.63 14.70
C HIS A 225 -24.01 -1.05 15.12
N VAL A 226 -24.56 -0.14 14.31
CA VAL A 226 -25.89 0.45 14.52
C VAL A 226 -26.98 -0.62 14.44
N ILE A 227 -26.92 -1.53 13.46
CA ILE A 227 -27.86 -2.65 13.34
C ILE A 227 -27.82 -3.54 14.59
N ASN A 228 -26.62 -3.88 15.08
CA ASN A 228 -26.46 -4.69 16.28
C ASN A 228 -27.03 -3.98 17.53
N GLU A 229 -26.78 -2.68 17.66
CA GLU A 229 -27.21 -1.91 18.82
C GLU A 229 -28.73 -1.66 18.83
N LEU A 230 -29.36 -1.52 17.65
CA LEU A 230 -30.83 -1.47 17.51
C LEU A 230 -31.50 -2.76 17.97
N ILE A 231 -30.86 -3.92 17.73
CA ILE A 231 -31.37 -5.22 18.18
C ILE A 231 -31.19 -5.36 19.69
N LYS A 232 -30.01 -5.01 20.22
CA LYS A 232 -29.73 -5.06 21.67
C LYS A 232 -30.64 -4.15 22.48
N SER A 233 -30.93 -2.97 21.97
CA SER A 233 -31.81 -1.99 22.62
C SER A 233 -33.30 -2.35 22.51
N GLY A 234 -33.66 -3.42 21.79
CA GLY A 234 -35.03 -3.92 21.69
C GLY A 234 -35.92 -3.18 20.68
N PHE A 235 -35.40 -2.22 19.91
CA PHE A 235 -36.16 -1.52 18.87
C PHE A 235 -36.57 -2.45 17.72
N THR A 236 -35.75 -3.45 17.42
CA THR A 236 -36.03 -4.44 16.37
C THR A 236 -35.61 -5.84 16.79
N ARG A 237 -36.29 -6.85 16.25
CA ARG A 237 -35.96 -8.27 16.51
C ARG A 237 -35.16 -8.92 15.39
N THR A 238 -35.19 -8.36 14.17
CA THR A 238 -34.52 -8.94 13.00
C THR A 238 -33.55 -7.96 12.34
N PRO A 239 -32.41 -8.45 11.81
CA PRO A 239 -31.45 -7.60 11.09
C PRO A 239 -32.06 -6.93 9.85
N ARG A 240 -33.03 -7.57 9.19
CA ARG A 240 -33.69 -7.01 8.00
C ARG A 240 -34.54 -5.79 8.36
N SER A 241 -35.32 -5.86 9.44
CA SER A 241 -36.09 -4.72 9.94
C SER A 241 -35.18 -3.59 10.40
N ALA A 242 -34.09 -3.91 11.11
CA ALA A 242 -33.09 -2.91 11.50
C ALA A 242 -32.47 -2.20 10.29
N LYS A 243 -32.13 -2.95 9.24
CA LYS A 243 -31.60 -2.37 7.99
C LYS A 243 -32.60 -1.40 7.34
N MET A 244 -33.88 -1.74 7.31
CA MET A 244 -34.93 -0.86 6.79
C MET A 244 -35.08 0.43 7.62
N LEU A 245 -34.96 0.37 8.95
CA LEU A 245 -34.98 1.57 9.80
C LEU A 245 -33.77 2.48 9.54
N VAL A 246 -32.59 1.88 9.36
CA VAL A 246 -31.36 2.63 9.02
C VAL A 246 -31.50 3.31 7.66
N GLU A 247 -32.00 2.61 6.64
CA GLU A 247 -32.26 3.18 5.31
C GLU A 247 -33.34 4.28 5.35
N GLY A 248 -34.35 4.12 6.20
CA GLY A 248 -35.41 5.10 6.46
C GLY A 248 -34.99 6.30 7.31
N LYS A 249 -33.73 6.34 7.80
CA LYS A 249 -33.17 7.42 8.64
C LYS A 249 -34.09 7.81 9.82
N SER A 250 -34.71 6.84 10.49
CA SER A 250 -35.62 7.10 11.60
C SER A 250 -34.91 7.83 12.77
N PRO A 251 -35.60 8.72 13.52
CA PRO A 251 -34.98 9.48 14.62
C PRO A 251 -34.30 8.62 15.70
N GLU A 252 -34.83 7.43 15.95
CA GLU A 252 -34.28 6.44 16.90
C GLU A 252 -32.87 5.98 16.50
N VAL A 253 -32.60 5.89 15.20
CA VAL A 253 -31.30 5.44 14.66
C VAL A 253 -30.19 6.43 15.05
N TYR A 254 -30.47 7.73 15.07
CA TYR A 254 -29.47 8.74 15.44
C TYR A 254 -29.08 8.65 16.92
N LYS A 255 -30.04 8.34 17.80
CA LYS A 255 -29.75 8.11 19.23
C LYS A 255 -28.85 6.89 19.41
N VAL A 256 -29.12 5.83 18.66
CA VAL A 256 -28.31 4.60 18.70
C VAL A 256 -26.94 4.82 18.06
N LEU A 257 -26.85 5.64 17.01
CA LEU A 257 -25.59 6.00 16.37
C LEU A 257 -24.64 6.72 17.34
N GLU A 258 -25.15 7.66 18.15
CA GLU A 258 -24.35 8.33 19.19
C GLU A 258 -23.71 7.31 20.14
N ASN A 259 -24.48 6.32 20.60
CA ASN A 259 -23.96 5.26 21.48
C ASN A 259 -22.95 4.35 20.76
N ALA A 260 -23.17 4.02 19.49
CA ALA A 260 -22.28 3.16 18.72
C ALA A 260 -20.92 3.82 18.40
N VAL A 261 -20.91 5.15 18.29
CA VAL A 261 -19.74 5.98 17.98
C VAL A 261 -18.99 6.39 19.24
N LYS A 262 -19.66 6.41 20.39
CA LYS A 262 -19.05 6.67 21.69
C LYS A 262 -17.96 5.63 21.99
N ASP A 263 -16.80 6.11 22.45
CA ASP A 263 -15.60 5.32 22.78
C ASP A 263 -15.02 4.52 21.59
N HIS A 264 -15.46 4.83 20.37
CA HIS A 264 -14.98 4.20 19.15
C HIS A 264 -14.12 5.17 18.33
N PRO A 265 -12.78 5.02 18.36
CA PRO A 265 -11.90 5.95 17.66
C PRO A 265 -12.01 5.74 16.15
N VAL A 266 -11.70 6.80 15.40
CA VAL A 266 -11.56 6.76 13.94
C VAL A 266 -10.18 7.24 13.54
N LEU A 267 -9.64 6.70 12.44
CA LEU A 267 -8.36 7.11 11.90
C LEU A 267 -8.56 8.12 10.78
N LEU A 268 -8.00 9.32 10.93
CA LEU A 268 -7.92 10.30 9.86
C LEU A 268 -6.58 10.19 9.15
N ASN A 269 -6.59 10.25 7.82
CA ASN A 269 -5.40 10.21 6.98
C ASN A 269 -5.51 11.24 5.85
N ARG A 270 -4.42 11.99 5.62
CA ARG A 270 -4.27 12.86 4.46
C ARG A 270 -3.23 12.30 3.50
N ALA A 271 -3.59 12.25 2.22
CA ALA A 271 -2.65 11.91 1.16
C ALA A 271 -1.97 13.20 0.63
N PRO A 272 -0.66 13.19 0.36
CA PRO A 272 0.30 12.11 0.57
C PRO A 272 0.76 11.95 2.03
N THR A 273 0.84 10.72 2.53
CA THR A 273 1.34 10.42 3.88
C THR A 273 2.86 10.36 3.87
N LEU A 274 3.53 11.42 4.34
CA LEU A 274 5.00 11.53 4.33
C LEU A 274 5.67 10.89 5.55
N HIS A 275 4.99 10.90 6.69
CA HIS A 275 5.49 10.37 7.96
C HIS A 275 4.32 9.86 8.81
N ARG A 276 4.63 9.15 9.90
CA ARG A 276 3.61 8.51 10.76
C ARG A 276 2.51 9.47 11.26
N LEU A 277 2.83 10.75 11.50
CA LEU A 277 1.85 11.74 11.99
C LEU A 277 0.78 12.12 10.94
N GLY A 278 0.93 11.69 9.69
CA GLY A 278 -0.11 11.85 8.67
C GLY A 278 -1.27 10.87 8.83
N VAL A 279 -1.21 9.97 9.82
CA VAL A 279 -2.33 9.14 10.26
C VAL A 279 -2.45 9.26 11.78
N GLN A 280 -3.58 9.73 12.27
CA GLN A 280 -3.86 9.83 13.71
C GLN A 280 -5.27 9.35 14.04
N ALA A 281 -5.46 8.89 15.27
CA ALA A 281 -6.74 8.51 15.81
C ALA A 281 -7.40 9.70 16.52
N PHE A 282 -8.72 9.78 16.39
CA PHE A 282 -9.56 10.78 17.03
C PHE A 282 -10.83 10.14 17.58
N GLN A 283 -11.38 10.71 18.65
CA GLN A 283 -12.74 10.46 19.07
C GLN A 283 -13.71 11.22 18.16
N PRO A 284 -14.56 10.53 17.39
CA PRO A 284 -15.57 11.19 16.57
C PRO A 284 -16.64 11.84 17.45
N ILE A 285 -16.96 13.10 17.12
CA ILE A 285 -18.15 13.84 17.57
C ILE A 285 -19.06 13.99 16.38
N LEU A 286 -20.33 13.59 16.52
CA LEU A 286 -21.29 13.70 15.43
C LEU A 286 -21.65 15.16 15.17
N ILE A 287 -21.51 15.58 13.93
CA ILE A 287 -21.85 16.94 13.49
C ILE A 287 -22.85 16.92 12.32
N GLU A 288 -23.59 18.02 12.19
CA GLU A 288 -24.41 18.28 11.02
C GLU A 288 -23.54 18.75 9.84
N GLY A 289 -24.04 18.51 8.62
CA GLY A 289 -23.34 18.83 7.38
C GLY A 289 -22.61 17.63 6.77
N ARG A 290 -21.66 17.91 5.87
CA ARG A 290 -20.93 16.88 5.09
C ARG A 290 -19.42 16.94 5.20
N ALA A 291 -18.87 17.99 5.82
CA ALA A 291 -17.43 18.18 5.95
C ALA A 291 -16.93 17.68 7.31
N ILE A 292 -15.71 17.16 7.35
CA ILE A 292 -15.06 16.71 8.59
C ILE A 292 -14.48 17.92 9.31
N ARG A 293 -14.78 18.11 10.59
CA ARG A 293 -14.15 19.16 11.39
C ARG A 293 -12.86 18.65 12.02
N LEU A 294 -11.79 19.43 11.86
CA LEU A 294 -10.48 19.11 12.41
C LEU A 294 -9.99 20.20 13.33
N HIS A 295 -9.31 19.80 14.41
CA HIS A 295 -8.68 20.72 15.34
C HIS A 295 -7.51 21.50 14.65
N PRO A 296 -7.42 22.84 14.77
CA PRO A 296 -6.38 23.63 14.10
C PRO A 296 -4.94 23.18 14.39
N LEU A 297 -4.63 22.86 15.66
CA LEU A 297 -3.28 22.44 16.07
C LEU A 297 -2.78 21.13 15.44
N VAL A 298 -3.66 20.26 14.92
CA VAL A 298 -3.21 19.03 14.24
C VAL A 298 -2.95 19.24 12.75
N CYS A 299 -3.37 20.38 12.17
CA CYS A 299 -3.18 20.65 10.75
C CYS A 299 -1.71 20.60 10.33
N ALA A 300 -0.79 21.10 11.18
CA ALA A 300 0.64 21.02 10.94
C ALA A 300 1.15 19.57 10.81
N ALA A 301 0.58 18.64 11.58
CA ALA A 301 0.93 17.22 11.52
C ALA A 301 0.43 16.56 10.23
N PHE A 302 -0.71 16.99 9.70
CA PHE A 302 -1.20 16.49 8.41
C PHE A 302 -0.65 17.27 7.21
N ASN A 303 0.08 18.36 7.47
CA ASN A 303 0.44 19.37 6.48
C ASN A 303 -0.78 19.92 5.72
N ALA A 304 -1.93 20.01 6.40
CA ALA A 304 -3.23 20.30 5.83
C ALA A 304 -3.63 21.78 5.99
N ASP A 305 -4.39 22.29 5.03
CA ASP A 305 -5.07 23.58 5.09
C ASP A 305 -6.57 23.40 4.80
N PHE A 306 -7.33 24.50 4.79
CA PHE A 306 -8.79 24.48 4.69
C PHE A 306 -9.30 25.07 3.36
N ASP A 307 -8.54 24.90 2.26
CA ASP A 307 -8.86 25.46 0.93
C ASP A 307 -9.58 24.47 -0.01
N GLY A 308 -9.88 23.26 0.46
CA GLY A 308 -10.48 22.18 -0.33
C GLY A 308 -9.84 20.81 -0.09
N ASP A 309 -8.80 20.76 0.75
CA ASP A 309 -8.18 19.54 1.23
C ASP A 309 -9.18 18.47 1.71
N GLN A 310 -8.84 17.21 1.45
CA GLN A 310 -9.68 16.07 1.77
C GLN A 310 -8.94 15.06 2.65
N MET A 311 -9.65 14.50 3.63
CA MET A 311 -9.14 13.43 4.48
C MET A 311 -9.96 12.16 4.31
N ALA A 312 -9.25 11.03 4.37
CA ALA A 312 -9.87 9.72 4.45
C ALA A 312 -10.07 9.33 5.93
N VAL A 313 -11.23 8.76 6.22
CA VAL A 313 -11.60 8.21 7.53
C VAL A 313 -11.58 6.69 7.44
N HIS A 314 -11.03 6.00 8.44
CA HIS A 314 -11.07 4.55 8.55
C HIS A 314 -11.54 4.15 9.95
N VAL A 315 -12.33 3.08 10.06
CA VAL A 315 -12.87 2.60 11.33
C VAL A 315 -12.14 1.32 11.77
N PRO A 316 -11.40 1.34 12.91
CA PRO A 316 -10.81 0.14 13.49
C PRO A 316 -11.89 -0.83 13.99
N LEU A 317 -11.93 -2.07 13.48
CA LEU A 317 -13.03 -2.99 13.79
C LEU A 317 -12.76 -3.90 15.00
N SER A 318 -11.54 -4.47 15.11
CA SER A 318 -11.21 -5.39 16.19
C SER A 318 -10.94 -4.64 17.51
N ALA A 319 -11.09 -5.34 18.63
CA ALA A 319 -10.84 -4.75 19.94
C ALA A 319 -9.38 -4.30 20.09
N GLU A 320 -8.44 -5.11 19.59
CA GLU A 320 -7.01 -4.82 19.60
C GLU A 320 -6.70 -3.56 18.78
N ALA A 321 -7.30 -3.41 17.59
CA ALA A 321 -7.10 -2.25 16.74
C ALA A 321 -7.69 -0.97 17.36
N LYS A 322 -8.84 -1.07 18.05
CA LYS A 322 -9.41 0.07 18.80
C LYS A 322 -8.52 0.47 19.97
N MET A 323 -7.99 -0.50 20.72
CA MET A 323 -7.06 -0.24 21.81
C MET A 323 -5.75 0.37 21.32
N GLU A 324 -5.18 -0.15 20.22
CA GLU A 324 -3.99 0.41 19.58
C GLU A 324 -4.22 1.86 19.15
N ALA A 325 -5.38 2.15 18.55
CA ALA A 325 -5.74 3.51 18.15
C ALA A 325 -5.79 4.46 19.35
N TRP A 326 -6.43 4.05 20.45
CA TRP A 326 -6.51 4.85 21.69
C TRP A 326 -5.16 5.05 22.37
N LEU A 327 -4.35 4.00 22.47
CA LEU A 327 -3.11 4.03 23.25
C LEU A 327 -1.95 4.65 22.48
N LEU A 328 -1.83 4.38 21.17
CA LEU A 328 -0.64 4.75 20.39
C LEU A 328 -0.91 5.84 19.36
N MET A 329 -2.10 5.86 18.75
CA MET A 329 -2.37 6.71 17.59
C MET A 329 -3.15 7.98 17.91
N LEU A 330 -3.68 8.12 19.13
CA LEU A 330 -4.46 9.28 19.54
C LEU A 330 -3.65 10.57 19.31
N SER A 331 -4.28 11.59 18.73
CA SER A 331 -3.59 12.84 18.38
C SER A 331 -2.94 13.53 19.60
N SER A 332 -3.54 13.41 20.79
CA SER A 332 -3.00 13.97 22.04
C SER A 332 -1.69 13.30 22.50
N HIS A 333 -1.40 12.08 22.08
CA HIS A 333 -0.13 11.42 22.39
C HIS A 333 0.99 11.84 21.42
N ASN A 334 0.62 12.43 20.28
CA ASN A 334 1.51 12.68 19.14
C ASN A 334 1.89 14.16 19.01
N ILE A 335 2.31 14.77 20.13
CA ILE A 335 2.65 16.21 20.22
C ILE A 335 4.07 16.52 19.74
N LEU A 336 5.00 15.55 19.77
CA LEU A 336 6.39 15.75 19.39
C LEU A 336 6.70 15.14 18.02
N HIS A 337 7.49 15.86 17.21
CA HIS A 337 7.95 15.36 15.92
C HIS A 337 8.99 14.23 16.12
N PRO A 338 8.79 13.02 15.56
CA PRO A 338 9.64 11.86 15.83
C PRO A 338 11.11 12.04 15.43
N ALA A 339 11.39 12.83 14.38
CA ALA A 339 12.74 13.01 13.86
C ALA A 339 13.63 13.95 14.71
N HIS A 340 13.04 14.93 15.42
CA HIS A 340 13.81 16.00 16.07
C HIS A 340 13.34 16.33 17.49
N GLY A 341 12.26 15.73 17.98
CA GLY A 341 11.74 15.94 19.32
C GLY A 341 11.09 17.30 19.57
N LYS A 342 11.04 18.20 18.58
CA LYS A 342 10.35 19.50 18.70
C LYS A 342 8.82 19.31 18.71
N PRO A 343 8.07 20.13 19.46
CA PRO A 343 6.61 20.12 19.39
C PRO A 343 6.09 20.41 17.97
N ILE A 344 5.03 19.71 17.56
CA ILE A 344 4.35 19.90 16.27
C ILE A 344 3.01 20.62 16.42
N ALA A 345 2.32 20.40 17.55
CA ALA A 345 1.05 21.04 17.87
C ALA A 345 1.26 22.46 18.43
N ILE A 346 2.00 23.29 17.70
CA ILE A 346 2.29 24.67 18.08
C ILE A 346 1.18 25.58 17.49
N PRO A 347 0.65 26.55 18.26
CA PRO A 347 -0.24 27.56 17.73
C PRO A 347 0.35 28.27 16.51
N SER A 348 -0.46 28.48 15.47
CA SER A 348 -0.02 29.10 14.21
C SER A 348 -0.85 30.33 13.89
N GLN A 349 -0.27 31.24 13.09
CA GLN A 349 -0.95 32.40 12.50
C GLN A 349 -1.74 33.22 13.54
N ASP A 350 -3.06 33.20 13.48
CA ASP A 350 -3.97 34.02 14.28
C ASP A 350 -3.83 33.79 15.78
N MET A 351 -3.56 32.55 16.21
CA MET A 351 -3.36 32.24 17.62
C MET A 351 -2.10 32.93 18.17
N VAL A 352 -1.04 32.99 17.36
CA VAL A 352 0.22 33.67 17.71
C VAL A 352 0.02 35.19 17.69
N LEU A 353 -0.72 35.70 16.70
CA LEU A 353 -1.02 37.12 16.60
C LEU A 353 -1.86 37.62 17.78
N GLY A 354 -2.87 36.85 18.20
CA GLY A 354 -3.71 37.17 19.36
C GLY A 354 -2.89 37.22 20.66
N ALA A 355 -2.08 36.19 20.90
CA ALA A 355 -1.18 36.17 22.07
C ALA A 355 -0.15 37.32 22.03
N TYR A 356 0.43 37.60 20.87
CA TYR A 356 1.36 38.72 20.69
C TYR A 356 0.68 40.08 20.95
N TYR A 357 -0.53 40.26 20.46
CA TYR A 357 -1.31 41.48 20.68
C TYR A 357 -1.58 41.68 22.18
N LEU A 358 -2.14 40.68 22.87
CA LEU A 358 -2.49 40.77 24.29
C LEU A 358 -1.25 41.03 25.18
N THR A 359 -0.10 40.46 24.82
CA THR A 359 1.11 40.54 25.66
C THR A 359 1.98 41.80 25.40
N ARG A 360 1.58 42.65 24.44
CA ARG A 360 2.31 43.87 24.08
C ARG A 360 1.93 45.05 25.01
N PRO A 361 2.91 45.67 25.71
CA PRO A 361 2.65 46.83 26.55
C PRO A 361 2.45 48.11 25.74
N ARG A 362 1.67 49.05 26.27
CA ARG A 362 1.51 50.40 25.74
C ARG A 362 1.41 51.40 26.89
N THR A 363 2.16 52.50 26.79
CA THR A 363 2.12 53.61 27.75
C THR A 363 1.01 54.60 27.37
N GLY A 364 0.47 55.31 28.36
CA GLY A 364 -0.58 56.31 28.21
C GLY A 364 -1.97 55.73 27.93
N VAL A 365 -2.26 54.53 28.43
CA VAL A 365 -3.55 53.85 28.23
C VAL A 365 -4.37 53.80 29.52
N LYS A 366 -5.69 53.63 29.38
CA LYS A 366 -6.62 53.56 30.51
C LYS A 366 -6.22 52.43 31.48
N GLY A 367 -6.14 52.75 32.77
CA GLY A 367 -5.79 51.78 33.81
C GLY A 367 -4.29 51.60 34.09
N GLU A 368 -3.41 52.40 33.49
CA GLU A 368 -1.97 52.34 33.77
C GLU A 368 -1.65 52.64 35.25
N GLY A 369 -0.78 51.84 35.86
CA GLY A 369 -0.38 51.95 37.27
C GLY A 369 -1.38 51.35 38.26
N THR A 370 -2.48 50.74 37.79
CA THR A 370 -3.41 50.02 38.66
C THR A 370 -2.79 48.77 39.27
N LYS A 371 -3.28 48.40 40.46
CA LYS A 371 -2.78 47.27 41.23
C LYS A 371 -3.89 46.27 41.45
N PHE A 372 -3.68 45.03 41.05
CA PHE A 372 -4.64 43.94 41.22
C PHE A 372 -4.20 42.99 42.33
N SER A 373 -5.15 42.65 43.19
CA SER A 373 -4.96 41.68 44.28
C SER A 373 -5.11 40.23 43.81
N SER A 374 -5.80 39.99 42.68
CA SER A 374 -6.04 38.67 42.12
C SER A 374 -6.28 38.70 40.60
N TYR A 375 -6.15 37.54 39.94
CA TYR A 375 -6.53 37.37 38.53
C TYR A 375 -7.97 37.77 38.26
N HIS A 376 -8.89 37.43 39.17
CA HIS A 376 -10.31 37.69 38.98
C HIS A 376 -10.62 39.19 38.99
N GLU A 377 -9.95 39.97 39.82
CA GLU A 377 -10.09 41.43 39.85
C GLU A 377 -9.61 42.08 38.55
N ALA A 378 -8.51 41.59 37.98
CA ALA A 378 -8.00 42.07 36.70
C ALA A 378 -8.95 41.76 35.54
N VAL A 379 -9.51 40.54 35.51
CA VAL A 379 -10.53 40.15 34.50
C VAL A 379 -11.79 41.00 34.66
N LEU A 380 -12.28 41.20 35.89
CA LEU A 380 -13.45 42.02 36.16
C LEU A 380 -13.24 43.49 35.76
N ALA A 381 -12.05 44.04 36.02
CA ALA A 381 -11.70 45.40 35.61
C ALA A 381 -11.64 45.55 34.08
N PHE A 382 -11.17 44.51 33.39
CA PHE A 382 -11.19 44.47 31.93
C PHE A 382 -12.61 44.36 31.38
N GLU A 383 -13.45 43.48 31.94
CA GLU A 383 -14.86 43.30 31.55
C GLU A 383 -15.70 44.57 31.78
N ASN A 384 -15.35 45.40 32.77
CA ASN A 384 -15.98 46.69 33.05
C ASN A 384 -15.38 47.86 32.25
N ASP A 385 -14.51 47.60 31.26
CA ASP A 385 -13.82 48.61 30.45
C ASP A 385 -12.99 49.63 31.27
N GLU A 386 -12.59 49.28 32.49
CA GLU A 386 -11.81 50.17 33.37
C GLU A 386 -10.31 50.14 33.08
N VAL A 387 -9.81 49.05 32.48
CA VAL A 387 -8.41 48.90 32.12
C VAL A 387 -8.23 48.40 30.70
N SER A 388 -7.21 48.92 30.01
CA SER A 388 -6.82 48.45 28.68
C SER A 388 -6.02 47.14 28.78
N PRO A 389 -6.13 46.20 27.83
CA PRO A 389 -5.35 44.97 27.84
C PRO A 389 -3.82 45.23 27.75
N HIS A 390 -3.43 46.37 27.20
CA HIS A 390 -2.02 46.77 27.06
C HIS A 390 -1.50 47.62 28.23
N ALA A 391 -2.34 47.94 29.22
CA ALA A 391 -1.96 48.78 30.37
C ALA A 391 -0.91 48.10 31.23
N LEU A 392 0.11 48.88 31.64
CA LEU A 392 1.11 48.44 32.60
C LEU A 392 0.51 48.47 34.01
N VAL A 393 0.50 47.32 34.67
CA VAL A 393 -0.17 47.11 35.98
C VAL A 393 0.68 46.20 36.86
N ASP A 394 0.43 46.26 38.17
CA ASP A 394 1.05 45.36 39.14
C ASP A 394 0.03 44.32 39.61
N ILE A 395 0.40 43.05 39.73
CA ILE A 395 -0.47 42.00 40.28
C ILE A 395 0.19 41.27 41.45
N ARG A 396 -0.61 40.95 42.47
CA ARG A 396 -0.18 40.12 43.60
C ARG A 396 -0.39 38.64 43.31
N LEU A 397 0.68 37.85 43.39
CA LEU A 397 0.70 36.40 43.18
C LEU A 397 1.39 35.69 44.34
N LYS A 398 0.66 34.83 45.07
CA LYS A 398 1.19 34.02 46.19
C LYS A 398 2.10 34.85 47.12
N ASP A 399 1.57 36.00 47.54
CA ASP A 399 2.21 37.00 48.43
C ASP A 399 3.35 37.86 47.86
N ASN A 400 3.74 37.67 46.60
CA ASN A 400 4.70 38.53 45.91
C ASN A 400 4.02 39.46 44.90
N TRP A 401 4.50 40.69 44.80
CA TRP A 401 4.07 41.63 43.77
C TRP A 401 4.90 41.44 42.50
N ILE A 402 4.24 41.07 41.41
CA ILE A 402 4.82 41.14 40.07
C ILE A 402 4.55 42.54 39.54
N LYS A 403 5.63 43.31 39.38
CA LYS A 403 5.58 44.69 38.89
C LYS A 403 5.69 44.73 37.37
N GLU A 404 5.14 45.78 36.77
CA GLU A 404 5.28 46.10 35.33
C GLU A 404 4.84 44.96 34.39
N THR A 405 3.75 44.26 34.74
CA THR A 405 3.09 43.33 33.83
C THR A 405 2.02 44.05 33.00
N THR A 406 1.37 43.36 32.07
CA THR A 406 0.21 43.89 31.33
C THR A 406 -1.05 43.14 31.69
N VAL A 407 -2.21 43.79 31.60
CA VAL A 407 -3.52 43.15 31.82
C VAL A 407 -3.69 41.93 30.89
N GLY A 408 -3.29 42.03 29.62
CA GLY A 408 -3.36 40.92 28.67
C GLY A 408 -2.33 39.80 28.89
N ARG A 409 -1.37 39.93 29.82
CA ARG A 409 -0.56 38.80 30.33
C ARG A 409 -1.19 38.13 31.54
N ILE A 410 -2.07 38.83 32.23
CA ILE A 410 -2.79 38.34 33.42
C ILE A 410 -3.98 37.49 32.99
N MET A 411 -4.69 37.92 31.94
CA MET A 411 -5.70 37.14 31.22
C MET A 411 -5.06 35.98 30.47
#